data_AF-A0A3D6EUT9-F1
#
_entry.id   AF-A0A3D6EUT9-F1
#
_cell.length_a   1.000
_cell.length_b   1.000
_cell.length_c   1.000
_cell.angle_alpha   90.00
_cell.angle_beta   90.00
_cell.angle_gamma   90.00
#
_symmetry.space_group_name_H-M   'P 1'
#
loop_
_entity.id
_entity.type
_entity.pdbx_description
1 polymer ?
#
loop_
_entity_poly.entity_id
_entity_poly.type
_entity_poly.pdbx_seq_one_letter_code
_entity_poly.pdbx_strand_id
1 'polypeptide(L)' 'MSKKVQKRVNGGLAIYYGMGAGALSVASLVALIVWIVKVFLGKTEFSWGAVILLPIVIFGFGFMAYALLRVGYEELED' A
#
# COMPACT_ATOMS: atom_id res chain seq x y z
N MET A 1 22.63 20.40 -8.58
CA MET A 1 22.58 18.93 -8.35
C MET A 1 22.81 18.24 -9.69
N SER A 2 23.64 17.20 -9.78
CA SER A 2 23.85 16.51 -11.06
C SER A 2 22.64 15.63 -11.40
N LYS A 3 22.37 15.42 -12.70
CA LYS A 3 21.27 14.55 -13.16
C LYS A 3 21.33 13.15 -12.54
N LYS A 4 22.54 12.62 -12.33
CA LYS A 4 22.78 11.32 -11.69
C LYS A 4 22.40 11.29 -10.21
N VAL A 5 22.66 12.38 -9.49
CA VAL A 5 22.25 12.50 -8.08
C VAL A 5 20.74 12.65 -7.98
N GLN A 6 20.11 13.41 -8.87
CA GLN A 6 18.66 13.60 -8.88
C GLN A 6 17.90 12.30 -9.13
N LYS A 7 18.32 11.48 -10.11
CA LYS A 7 17.75 10.13 -10.33
C LYS A 7 17.82 9.25 -9.08
N ARG A 8 18.99 9.18 -8.44
CA ARG A 8 19.15 8.37 -7.22
C ARG A 8 18.26 8.83 -6.07
N VAL A 9 18.07 10.15 -5.91
CA VAL A 9 17.19 10.71 -4.89
C VAL A 9 15.74 10.37 -5.20
N ASN A 10 15.31 10.54 -6.45
CA ASN A 10 13.94 10.23 -6.87
C ASN A 10 13.64 8.73 -6.75
N GLY A 11 14.54 7.86 -7.20
CA GLY A 11 14.41 6.41 -7.05
C GLY A 11 14.37 5.97 -5.59
N GLY A 12 15.25 6.51 -4.74
CA GLY A 12 15.24 6.24 -3.31
C GLY A 12 13.96 6.70 -2.61
N LEU A 13 13.43 7.87 -2.97
CA LEU A 13 12.14 8.36 -2.47
C LEU A 13 10.98 7.48 -2.94
N ALA A 14 10.97 7.07 -4.21
CA ALA A 14 9.95 6.18 -4.75
C ALA A 14 9.93 4.85 -3.99
N ILE A 15 11.09 4.26 -3.72
CA ILE A 15 11.17 3.03 -2.89
C ILE A 15 10.64 3.27 -1.48
N TYR A 16 11.03 4.37 -0.83
CA TYR A 16 10.58 4.69 0.52
C TYR A 16 9.04 4.82 0.61
N TYR A 17 8.44 5.57 -0.31
CA TYR A 17 6.98 5.71 -0.38
C TYR A 17 6.29 4.41 -0.79
N GLY A 18 6.91 3.64 -1.69
CA GLY A 18 6.43 2.32 -2.10
C GLY A 18 6.38 1.33 -0.94
N MET A 19 7.41 1.30 -0.09
CA MET A 19 7.41 0.52 1.14
C MET A 19 6.33 0.96 2.13
N GLY A 20 6.16 2.27 2.32
CA GLY A 20 5.11 2.83 3.18
C GLY A 20 3.71 2.45 2.71
N ALA A 21 3.45 2.55 1.41
CA ALA A 21 2.19 2.11 0.80
C ALA A 21 1.98 0.60 0.96
N GLY A 22 3.04 -0.21 0.81
CA GLY A 22 2.98 -1.66 1.01
C GLY A 22 2.60 -2.01 2.45
N ALA A 23 3.21 -1.35 3.44
CA ALA A 23 2.89 -1.54 4.84
C ALA A 23 1.42 -1.18 5.16
N LEU A 24 0.91 -0.07 4.60
CA LEU A 24 -0.49 0.32 4.75
C LEU A 24 -1.47 -0.67 4.11
N SER A 25 -1.12 -1.24 2.95
CA SER A 25 -1.91 -2.29 2.31
C SER A 25 -2.01 -3.53 3.20
N VAL A 26 -0.88 -3.99 3.78
CA VAL A 26 -0.85 -5.12 4.71
C VAL A 26 -1.64 -4.83 5.99
N ALA A 27 -1.46 -3.65 6.59
CA ALA A 27 -2.22 -3.26 7.78
C ALA A 27 -3.74 -3.22 7.51
N SER A 28 -4.13 -2.75 6.34
CA SER A 28 -5.54 -2.71 5.91
C SER A 28 -6.11 -4.11 5.69
N LEU A 29 -5.29 -5.05 5.19
CA LEU A 29 -5.68 -6.47 5.08
C LEU A 29 -5.92 -7.09 6.46
N VAL A 30 -5.04 -6.82 7.43
CA VAL A 30 -5.24 -7.27 8.82
C VAL A 30 -6.53 -6.68 9.41
N ALA A 31 -6.78 -5.38 9.19
CA ALA A 31 -8.00 -4.73 9.65
C ALA A 31 -9.27 -5.37 9.04
N LEU A 32 -9.24 -5.72 7.75
CA LEU A 32 -10.32 -6.43 7.08
C LEU A 32 -10.57 -7.81 7.71
N ILE A 33 -9.52 -8.59 7.96
CA ILE A 33 -9.65 -9.92 8.60
C ILE A 33 -10.25 -9.79 9.99
N VAL A 34 -9.74 -8.86 10.81
CA VAL A 34 -10.25 -8.61 12.17
C VAL A 34 -11.72 -8.18 12.13
N TRP A 35 -12.09 -7.31 11.18
CA TRP A 35 -13.47 -6.88 11.01
C TRP A 35 -14.39 -8.06 10.63
N ILE A 36 -14.00 -8.87 9.65
CA ILE A 36 -14.73 -10.08 9.25
C ILE A 36 -14.96 -11.00 10.46
N VAL A 37 -13.92 -11.27 11.25
CA VAL A 37 -14.03 -12.10 12.46
C VAL A 37 -15.01 -11.50 13.46
N LYS A 38 -14.98 -10.18 13.69
CA LYS A 38 -15.93 -9.51 14.58
C LYS A 38 -17.37 -9.62 14.11
N VAL A 39 -17.62 -9.54 12.79
CA VAL A 39 -18.94 -9.77 12.20
C VAL A 39 -19.42 -11.20 12.46
N PHE A 40 -18.56 -12.20 12.19
CA PHE A 40 -18.91 -13.61 12.44
C PHE A 40 -19.18 -13.93 13.91
N LEU A 41 -18.50 -13.25 14.84
CA LEU A 41 -18.73 -13.39 16.28
C LEU A 41 -19.95 -12.60 16.79
N GLY A 42 -20.66 -11.88 15.92
CA GLY A 42 -21.79 -11.02 16.31
C GLY A 42 -21.39 -9.82 17.17
N LYS A 43 -20.09 -9.46 17.21
CA LYS A 43 -19.57 -8.33 18.00
C LYS A 43 -19.70 -6.99 17.27
N THR A 44 -19.96 -7.01 15.97
CA THR A 44 -20.13 -5.83 15.12
C THR A 44 -21.13 -6.18 14.02
N GLU A 45 -21.88 -5.18 13.55
CA GLU A 45 -22.81 -5.34 12.43
C GLU A 45 -22.09 -5.40 11.08
N PHE A 46 -22.69 -6.14 10.16
CA PHE A 46 -22.23 -6.16 8.78
C PHE A 46 -22.47 -4.80 8.11
N SER A 47 -21.49 -4.34 7.34
CA SER A 47 -21.53 -3.04 6.65
C SER A 47 -21.06 -3.20 5.21
N TRP A 48 -21.95 -2.90 4.27
CA TRP A 48 -21.63 -2.85 2.84
C TRP A 48 -20.52 -1.83 2.54
N GLY A 49 -20.46 -0.73 3.30
CA GLY A 49 -19.39 0.26 3.17
C GLY A 49 -18.02 -0.33 3.47
N ALA A 50 -17.90 -1.11 4.56
CA ALA A 50 -16.64 -1.77 4.91
C ALA A 50 -16.23 -2.81 3.86
N VAL A 51 -17.18 -3.57 3.31
CA VAL A 51 -16.94 -4.57 2.26
C VAL A 51 -16.40 -3.95 0.97
N ILE A 52 -16.80 -2.72 0.63
CA ILE A 52 -16.36 -2.06 -0.60
C ILE A 52 -15.08 -1.25 -0.35
N LEU A 53 -15.05 -0.45 0.71
CA LEU A 53 -13.96 0.48 0.97
C LEU A 53 -12.66 -0.21 1.37
N LEU A 54 -12.70 -1.27 2.19
CA LEU A 54 -11.48 -1.94 2.65
C LEU A 54 -10.72 -2.61 1.49
N PRO A 55 -11.36 -3.35 0.57
CA PRO A 55 -10.68 -3.85 -0.62
C PRO A 55 -10.10 -2.73 -1.49
N ILE A 56 -10.83 -1.63 -1.72
CA ILE A 56 -10.33 -0.50 -2.51
C ILE A 56 -9.06 0.07 -1.89
N VAL A 57 -9.02 0.23 -0.57
CA VAL A 57 -7.83 0.69 0.16
C VAL A 57 -6.68 -0.32 0.01
N ILE A 58 -6.93 -1.61 0.27
CA ILE A 58 -5.91 -2.66 0.19
C ILE A 58 -5.29 -2.71 -1.22
N PHE A 59 -6.12 -2.80 -2.26
CA PHE A 59 -5.65 -2.89 -3.64
C PHE A 59 -5.08 -1.58 -4.15
N GLY A 60 -5.64 -0.43 -3.76
CA GLY A 60 -5.13 0.88 -4.14
C GLY A 60 -3.72 1.11 -3.61
N PHE A 61 -3.51 0.90 -2.30
CA PHE A 61 -2.18 1.02 -1.71
C PHE A 61 -1.23 -0.08 -2.18
N GLY A 62 -1.72 -1.31 -2.40
CA GLY A 62 -0.90 -2.41 -2.93
C GLY A 62 -0.41 -2.13 -4.35
N PHE A 63 -1.27 -1.61 -5.22
CA PHE A 63 -0.91 -1.22 -6.57
C PHE A 63 0.07 -0.04 -6.57
N MET A 64 -0.18 0.97 -5.74
CA MET A 64 0.72 2.11 -5.60
C MET A 64 2.10 1.67 -5.07
N ALA A 65 2.13 0.75 -4.10
CA ALA A 65 3.37 0.17 -3.59
C ALA A 65 4.16 -0.52 -4.71
N TYR A 66 3.50 -1.38 -5.49
CA TYR A 66 4.11 -2.07 -6.60
C TYR A 66 4.68 -1.10 -7.65
N ALA A 67 3.89 -0.11 -8.07
CA ALA A 67 4.30 0.87 -9.07
C ALA A 67 5.51 1.71 -8.60
N LEU A 68 5.48 2.20 -7.36
CA LEU A 68 6.55 3.02 -6.81
C LEU A 68 7.84 2.23 -6.57
N LEU A 69 7.74 1.00 -6.08
CA LEU A 69 8.91 0.13 -5.94
C LEU A 69 9.54 -0.17 -7.30
N ARG A 70 8.72 -0.49 -8.30
CA ARG A 70 9.20 -0.75 -9.66
C ARG A 70 9.94 0.46 -10.25
N VAL A 71 9.30 1.64 -10.26
CA VAL A 71 9.93 2.88 -10.75
C VAL A 71 11.19 3.20 -9.95
N GLY A 72 11.14 3.01 -8.64
CA GLY A 72 12.28 3.25 -7.77
C GLY A 72 13.48 2.36 -8.06
N TYR A 73 13.27 1.08 -8.37
CA TYR A 73 14.33 0.18 -8.80
C TYR A 73 14.85 0.52 -10.20
N GLU A 74 13.96 0.80 -11.16
CA GLU A 74 14.33 1.22 -12.51
C GLU A 74 15.21 2.49 -12.49
N GLU A 75 14.89 3.48 -11.65
CA GLU A 75 15.71 4.71 -11.53
C GLU A 75 17.06 4.52 -10.81
N LEU A 76 17.26 3.41 -10.09
CA LEU A 76 18.51 3.10 -9.39
C LEU A 76 19.44 2.21 -10.20
N GLU A 77 18.90 1.42 -11.13
CA GLU A 77 19.68 0.60 -12.07
C GLU A 77 20.30 1.45 -13.22
N ASP A 78 19.63 2.52 -13.65
CA ASP A 78 20.06 3.44 -14.73
C ASP A 78 20.86 4.69 -14.27
#